data_AF-A0A7C4EYE8-F1
#
_entry.id   AF-A0A7C4EYE8-F1
#
_cell.length_a   1.000
_cell.length_b   1.000
_cell.length_c   1.000
_cell.angle_alpha   90.00
_cell.angle_beta   90.00
_cell.angle_gamma   90.00
#
_symmetry.space_group_name_H-M   'P 1'
#
loop_
_entity.id
_entity.type
_entity.pdbx_description
1 polymer ?
#
loop_
_entity_poly.entity_id
_entity_poly.type
_entity_poly.pdbx_seq_one_letter_code
_entity_poly.pdbx_strand_id
1 'polypeptide(L)'
;HYTSPWNDSSVIPPDSLVKVDIGVHVDGYPADTAITVCFNPELNRLVEAAETALEAGIRAIKADVKASEVGYAIENAIRSMGLKPIRNLTGHKMARYVIHAGEIIPNVSTLNGHKLREGDVYAVEPFTTLLDAYGEVRDGPSGNIFQFQKKRAVEGRLSKEILKMVQTRYRTLPFASRWFMKEFPKSEAKEAFEELLRSKCIHAYPQLIEMKNRPVAQAEHTLIVTKDGCEVTTAKF
;
A
#
# COMPACT_ATOMS: atom_id res chain seq x y z
N HIS A 1 -6.11 0.01 -1.65
CA HIS A 1 -5.86 -0.46 -3.03
C HIS A 1 -6.99 -0.09 -4.01
N TYR A 2 -7.25 1.19 -4.22
CA TYR A 2 -8.14 1.63 -5.30
C TYR A 2 -7.37 2.63 -6.16
N THR A 3 -7.41 2.44 -7.48
CA THR A 3 -7.06 3.47 -8.45
C THR A 3 -8.14 3.50 -9.53
N SER A 4 -8.36 4.66 -10.12
CA SER A 4 -9.40 4.81 -11.14
C SER A 4 -9.08 3.97 -12.38
N PRO A 5 -10.08 3.30 -12.98
CA PRO A 5 -9.94 2.71 -14.30
C PRO A 5 -9.83 3.80 -15.38
N TRP A 6 -9.60 3.38 -16.62
CA TRP A 6 -9.63 4.28 -17.76
C TRP A 6 -11.01 4.95 -17.91
N ASN A 7 -11.04 6.26 -18.19
CA ASN A 7 -12.26 7.07 -18.33
C ASN A 7 -13.20 7.05 -17.12
N ASP A 8 -12.67 6.87 -15.91
CA ASP A 8 -13.46 7.07 -14.71
C ASP A 8 -13.90 8.53 -14.59
N SER A 9 -15.21 8.75 -14.57
CA SER A 9 -15.84 10.08 -14.38
C SER A 9 -16.24 10.33 -12.93
N SER A 10 -15.85 9.46 -12.00
CA SER A 10 -16.11 9.63 -10.57
C SER A 10 -15.45 10.91 -10.06
N VAL A 11 -16.19 11.63 -9.22
CA VAL A 11 -15.72 12.81 -8.49
C VAL A 11 -15.61 12.48 -7.02
N ILE A 12 -14.71 13.17 -6.30
CA ILE A 12 -14.62 13.05 -4.84
C ILE A 12 -15.92 13.60 -4.25
N PRO A 13 -16.71 12.78 -3.52
CA PRO A 13 -17.93 13.27 -2.89
C PRO A 13 -17.64 14.29 -1.79
N PRO A 14 -18.58 15.20 -1.48
CA PRO A 14 -18.54 16.00 -0.26
C PRO A 14 -18.35 15.12 0.98
N ASP A 15 -17.77 15.68 2.05
CA ASP A 15 -17.59 15.01 3.34
C ASP A 15 -16.81 13.67 3.27
N SER A 16 -15.97 13.51 2.25
CA SER A 16 -15.14 12.31 2.05
C SER A 16 -13.86 12.31 2.89
N LEU A 17 -13.36 11.11 3.17
CA LEU A 17 -12.02 10.87 3.71
C LEU A 17 -11.19 10.15 2.65
N VAL A 18 -10.24 10.85 2.03
CA VAL A 18 -9.52 10.40 0.84
C VAL A 18 -8.07 10.09 1.19
N LYS A 19 -7.67 8.81 1.08
CA LYS A 19 -6.28 8.40 1.16
C LYS A 19 -5.61 8.61 -0.19
N VAL A 20 -4.52 9.37 -0.21
CA VAL A 20 -3.68 9.60 -1.39
C VAL A 20 -2.35 8.93 -1.11
N ASP A 21 -2.09 7.85 -1.83
CA ASP A 21 -0.97 6.94 -1.65
C ASP A 21 -0.19 6.90 -2.97
N ILE A 22 1.11 7.22 -2.91
CA ILE A 22 1.94 7.57 -4.05
C ILE A 22 3.29 6.85 -3.96
N GLY A 23 3.60 6.09 -5.00
CA GLY A 23 4.92 5.51 -5.23
C GLY A 23 5.71 6.23 -6.33
N VAL A 24 7.00 6.44 -6.10
CA VAL A 24 7.99 6.87 -7.09
C VAL A 24 9.19 5.92 -7.04
N HIS A 25 9.92 5.75 -8.14
CA HIS A 25 11.20 5.06 -8.09
C HIS A 25 12.26 5.71 -8.98
N VAL A 26 13.52 5.61 -8.58
CA VAL A 26 14.69 5.94 -9.42
C VAL A 26 15.50 4.66 -9.60
N ASP A 27 15.70 4.22 -10.84
CA ASP A 27 16.42 2.97 -11.15
C ASP A 27 15.97 1.72 -10.37
N GLY A 28 14.71 1.72 -9.96
CA GLY A 28 14.05 0.67 -9.20
C GLY A 28 14.11 0.84 -7.68
N TYR A 29 14.75 1.86 -7.12
CA TYR A 29 14.70 2.14 -5.69
C TYR A 29 13.39 2.90 -5.37
N PRO A 30 12.42 2.27 -4.70
CA PRO A 30 11.11 2.86 -4.47
C PRO A 30 11.12 3.83 -3.28
N ALA A 31 10.26 4.83 -3.37
CA ALA A 31 9.76 5.61 -2.26
C ALA A 31 8.23 5.53 -2.28
N ASP A 32 7.66 5.17 -1.13
CA ASP A 32 6.24 4.96 -0.86
C ASP A 32 5.79 5.93 0.24
N THR A 33 4.70 6.63 0.02
CA THR A 33 4.17 7.60 0.99
C THR A 33 2.71 7.88 0.75
N ALA A 34 2.00 8.15 1.83
CA ALA A 34 0.58 8.39 1.80
C ALA A 34 0.18 9.45 2.83
N ILE A 35 -0.86 10.20 2.47
CA ILE A 35 -1.56 11.12 3.35
C ILE A 35 -3.06 10.87 3.26
N THR A 36 -3.80 11.34 4.26
CA THR A 36 -5.26 11.39 4.20
C THR A 36 -5.74 12.83 4.10
N VAL A 37 -6.45 13.14 3.01
CA VAL A 37 -7.16 14.40 2.82
C VAL A 37 -8.58 14.26 3.35
N CYS A 38 -8.95 15.11 4.31
CA CYS A 38 -10.25 15.06 4.96
C CYS A 38 -11.13 16.22 4.53
N PHE A 39 -12.30 15.91 3.97
CA PHE A 39 -13.33 16.87 3.61
C PHE A 39 -14.49 16.90 4.62
N ASN A 40 -14.45 16.05 5.65
CA ASN A 40 -15.41 16.03 6.76
C ASN A 40 -14.68 16.33 8.08
N PRO A 41 -14.83 17.52 8.66
CA PRO A 41 -14.15 17.90 9.90
C PRO A 41 -14.36 16.93 11.08
N GLU A 42 -15.48 16.20 11.15
CA GLU A 42 -15.74 15.21 12.20
C GLU A 42 -14.80 13.99 12.15
N LEU A 43 -14.16 13.77 11.00
CA LEU A 43 -13.23 12.67 10.77
C LEU A 43 -11.75 13.09 10.89
N ASN A 44 -11.44 14.37 11.13
CA ASN A 44 -10.05 14.86 11.24
C ASN A 44 -9.25 14.11 12.30
N ARG A 45 -9.89 13.74 13.41
CA ARG A 45 -9.24 12.94 14.48
C ARG A 45 -8.65 11.61 13.98
N LEU A 46 -9.19 11.03 12.90
CA LEU A 46 -8.62 9.82 12.29
C LEU A 46 -7.29 10.14 11.60
N VAL A 47 -7.21 11.28 10.90
CA VAL A 47 -5.99 11.73 10.22
C VAL A 47 -4.91 12.02 11.26
N GLU A 48 -5.23 12.82 12.28
CA GLU A 48 -4.31 13.14 13.38
C GLU A 48 -3.77 11.89 14.07
N ALA A 49 -4.62 10.88 14.26
CA ALA A 49 -4.20 9.62 14.87
C ALA A 49 -3.29 8.79 13.97
N ALA A 50 -3.53 8.77 12.66
CA ALA A 50 -2.64 8.08 11.72
C ALA A 50 -1.26 8.74 11.69
N GLU A 51 -1.21 10.08 11.66
CA GLU A 51 0.04 10.85 11.68
C GLU A 51 0.80 10.67 13.02
N THR A 52 0.10 10.79 14.15
CA THR A 52 0.68 10.58 15.49
C THR A 52 1.25 9.17 15.64
N ALA A 53 0.54 8.17 15.11
CA ALA A 53 0.99 6.79 15.12
C ALA A 53 2.20 6.55 14.21
N LEU A 54 2.25 7.23 13.06
CA LEU A 54 3.38 7.14 12.13
C LEU A 54 4.64 7.67 12.81
N GLU A 55 4.55 8.84 13.46
CA GLU A 55 5.66 9.39 14.21
C GLU A 55 6.10 8.48 15.37
N ALA A 56 5.15 7.87 16.09
CA ALA A 56 5.46 6.92 17.15
C ALA A 56 6.20 5.69 16.62
N GLY A 57 5.78 5.16 15.46
CA GLY A 57 6.45 4.08 14.75
C GLY A 57 7.87 4.47 14.33
N ILE A 58 8.04 5.63 13.69
CA ILE A 58 9.35 6.17 13.27
C ILE A 58 10.30 6.30 14.45
N ARG A 59 9.84 6.86 15.58
CA ARG A 59 10.67 7.00 16.80
C ARG A 59 11.10 5.67 17.41
N ALA A 60 10.35 4.60 17.18
CA ALA A 60 10.67 3.26 17.67
C ALA A 60 11.68 2.52 16.76
N ILE A 61 11.90 2.98 15.53
CA ILE A 61 12.73 2.28 14.55
C ILE A 61 14.21 2.57 14.78
N LYS A 62 14.98 1.50 14.87
CA LYS A 62 16.44 1.43 14.76
C LYS A 62 16.86 -0.01 14.52
N ALA A 63 18.12 -0.24 14.18
CA ALA A 63 18.68 -1.59 14.09
C ALA A 63 18.45 -2.38 15.39
N ASP A 64 18.30 -3.70 15.26
CA ASP A 64 18.06 -4.68 16.34
C ASP A 64 16.72 -4.59 17.09
N VAL A 65 15.93 -3.54 16.89
CA VAL A 65 14.54 -3.49 17.38
C VAL A 65 13.68 -4.50 16.63
N LYS A 66 12.74 -5.14 17.34
CA LYS A 66 11.77 -6.03 16.71
C LYS A 66 10.64 -5.24 16.06
N ALA A 67 10.20 -5.65 14.88
CA ALA A 67 9.03 -5.05 14.21
C ALA A 67 7.77 -5.05 15.11
N SER A 68 7.62 -6.02 16.01
CA SER A 68 6.54 -6.07 16.99
C SER A 68 6.54 -4.90 17.98
N GLU A 69 7.72 -4.36 18.33
CA GLU A 69 7.86 -3.20 19.22
C GLU A 69 7.44 -1.91 18.50
N VAL A 70 7.74 -1.80 17.20
CA VAL A 70 7.22 -0.72 16.35
C VAL A 70 5.69 -0.79 16.28
N GLY A 71 5.14 -1.98 16.06
CA GLY A 71 3.68 -2.17 16.06
C GLY A 71 3.01 -1.89 17.40
N TYR A 72 3.68 -2.16 18.52
CA TYR A 72 3.22 -1.76 19.85
C TYR A 72 3.19 -0.24 20.02
N ALA A 73 4.21 0.48 19.53
CA ALA A 73 4.24 1.94 19.56
C ALA A 73 3.11 2.55 18.73
N ILE A 74 2.90 2.04 17.52
CA ILE A 74 1.79 2.43 16.63
C ILE A 74 0.43 2.17 17.30
N GLU A 75 0.23 0.96 17.81
CA GLU A 75 -1.04 0.56 18.43
C GLU A 75 -1.40 1.44 19.63
N ASN A 76 -0.43 1.69 20.51
CA ASN A 76 -0.64 2.53 21.68
C ASN A 76 -0.97 3.97 21.32
N ALA A 77 -0.29 4.54 20.33
CA ALA A 77 -0.57 5.89 19.85
C ALA A 77 -2.04 6.00 19.38
N ILE A 78 -2.49 5.06 18.54
CA ILE A 78 -3.86 5.04 18.01
C ILE A 78 -4.89 4.85 19.13
N ARG A 79 -4.66 3.88 20.03
CA ARG A 79 -5.59 3.56 21.12
C ARG A 79 -5.69 4.68 22.15
N SER A 80 -4.60 5.40 22.42
CA SER A 80 -4.57 6.54 23.35
C SER A 80 -5.50 7.68 22.92
N MET A 81 -5.77 7.80 21.62
CA MET A 81 -6.71 8.78 21.06
C MET A 81 -8.15 8.24 20.99
N GLY A 82 -8.42 7.08 21.58
CA GLY A 82 -9.74 6.46 21.55
C GLY A 82 -10.14 6.02 20.14
N LEU A 83 -9.19 5.48 19.37
CA LEU A 83 -9.40 4.97 18.02
C LEU A 83 -8.85 3.54 17.88
N LYS A 84 -9.03 2.93 16.71
CA LYS A 84 -8.68 1.53 16.46
C LYS A 84 -7.73 1.38 15.27
N PRO A 85 -6.62 0.62 15.38
CA PRO A 85 -5.79 0.29 14.23
C PRO A 85 -6.47 -0.75 13.33
N ILE A 86 -6.17 -0.74 12.03
CA ILE A 86 -6.46 -1.87 11.14
C ILE A 86 -5.37 -2.93 11.33
N ARG A 87 -5.72 -4.10 11.87
CA ARG A 87 -4.73 -5.11 12.31
C ARG A 87 -4.16 -5.99 11.20
N ASN A 88 -4.88 -6.15 10.09
CA ASN A 88 -4.44 -6.95 8.94
C ASN A 88 -3.95 -6.11 7.75
N LEU A 89 -3.64 -4.83 7.99
CA LEU A 89 -2.82 -3.99 7.13
C LEU A 89 -1.57 -3.59 7.89
N THR A 90 -0.44 -3.59 7.21
CA THR A 90 0.89 -3.44 7.82
C THR A 90 1.80 -2.71 6.84
N GLY A 91 2.75 -1.94 7.35
CA GLY A 91 3.88 -1.52 6.55
C GLY A 91 4.72 -2.71 6.07
N HIS A 92 5.64 -2.45 5.16
CA HIS A 92 6.38 -3.50 4.46
C HIS A 92 7.81 -3.10 4.17
N LYS A 93 8.68 -4.11 4.08
CA LYS A 93 10.04 -3.94 3.59
C LYS A 93 10.03 -3.76 2.09
N MET A 94 10.84 -2.82 1.61
CA MET A 94 11.07 -2.60 0.19
C MET A 94 12.47 -3.02 -0.23
N ALA A 95 12.62 -3.31 -1.52
CA ALA A 95 13.90 -3.53 -2.17
C ALA A 95 13.86 -3.03 -3.61
N ARG A 96 15.00 -3.08 -4.31
CA ARG A 96 15.08 -2.61 -5.69
C ARG A 96 14.10 -3.40 -6.59
N TYR A 97 13.18 -2.69 -7.22
CA TYR A 97 12.04 -3.16 -8.02
C TYR A 97 10.98 -3.98 -7.24
N VAL A 98 11.05 -4.04 -5.92
CA VAL A 98 10.15 -4.86 -5.10
C VAL A 98 9.52 -3.97 -4.03
N ILE A 99 8.22 -3.71 -4.17
CA ILE A 99 7.45 -2.96 -3.16
C ILE A 99 7.27 -3.84 -1.91
N HIS A 100 6.85 -5.09 -2.05
CA HIS A 100 6.69 -5.99 -0.89
C HIS A 100 7.78 -7.06 -0.83
N ALA A 101 8.83 -6.83 -0.04
CA ALA A 101 10.00 -7.71 0.10
C ALA A 101 9.89 -8.74 1.26
N GLY A 102 8.68 -9.02 1.72
CA GLY A 102 8.33 -10.14 2.61
C GLY A 102 8.31 -9.84 4.11
N GLU A 103 9.14 -8.91 4.58
CA GLU A 103 9.12 -8.44 5.97
C GLU A 103 8.10 -7.31 6.18
N ILE A 104 7.44 -7.26 7.34
CA ILE A 104 6.34 -6.32 7.65
C ILE A 104 6.56 -5.47 8.90
N ILE A 105 6.01 -4.26 8.92
CA ILE A 105 5.86 -3.43 10.12
C ILE A 105 4.39 -3.46 10.55
N PRO A 106 4.03 -4.22 11.58
CA PRO A 106 2.63 -4.38 11.97
C PRO A 106 2.06 -3.09 12.58
N ASN A 107 0.74 -2.89 12.46
CA ASN A 107 0.01 -1.79 13.11
C ASN A 107 -0.56 -2.15 14.49
N VAL A 108 -0.34 -3.40 14.91
CA VAL A 108 -0.69 -3.93 16.22
C VAL A 108 0.48 -4.68 16.81
N SER A 109 0.55 -4.76 18.13
CA SER A 109 1.52 -5.60 18.82
C SER A 109 1.33 -7.06 18.44
N THR A 110 2.42 -7.71 18.03
CA THR A 110 2.46 -9.14 17.72
C THR A 110 3.37 -9.87 18.70
N LEU A 111 3.08 -11.15 18.98
CA LEU A 111 3.90 -11.95 19.92
C LEU A 111 5.34 -12.16 19.41
N ASN A 112 5.50 -12.17 18.09
CA ASN A 112 6.79 -12.36 17.42
C ASN A 112 6.98 -11.26 16.37
N GLY A 113 8.24 -10.94 16.08
CA GLY A 113 8.63 -10.01 15.03
C GLY A 113 10.07 -10.25 14.63
N HIS A 114 10.39 -10.04 13.35
CA HIS A 114 11.78 -10.03 12.89
C HIS A 114 12.48 -8.77 13.44
N LYS A 115 13.81 -8.83 13.53
CA LYS A 115 14.62 -7.66 13.86
C LYS A 115 14.85 -6.82 12.62
N LEU A 116 14.78 -5.51 12.79
CA LEU A 116 15.17 -4.55 11.76
C LEU A 116 16.70 -4.54 11.64
N ARG A 117 17.22 -4.44 10.42
CA ARG A 117 18.67 -4.39 10.16
C ARG A 117 19.05 -3.03 9.61
N GLU A 118 20.23 -2.55 9.97
CA GLU A 118 20.81 -1.35 9.39
C GLU A 118 20.86 -1.48 7.85
N GLY A 119 20.43 -0.42 7.16
CA GLY A 119 20.30 -0.38 5.70
C GLY A 119 19.01 -0.97 5.13
N ASP A 120 18.16 -1.60 5.95
CA ASP A 120 16.84 -2.04 5.49
C ASP A 120 15.95 -0.83 5.18
N VAL A 121 15.14 -0.94 4.12
CA VAL A 121 14.19 0.09 3.69
C VAL A 121 12.78 -0.38 4.00
N TYR A 122 12.00 0.42 4.72
CA TYR A 122 10.62 0.10 5.05
C TYR A 122 9.69 1.25 4.69
N ALA A 123 8.49 0.90 4.25
CA ALA A 123 7.33 1.75 4.35
C ALA A 123 6.65 1.49 5.70
N VAL A 124 6.37 2.54 6.45
CA VAL A 124 5.62 2.48 7.71
C VAL A 124 4.30 3.20 7.48
N GLU A 125 3.20 2.46 7.57
CA GLU A 125 1.86 2.93 7.17
C GLU A 125 0.79 2.53 8.20
N PRO A 126 0.62 3.30 9.29
CA PRO A 126 -0.53 3.16 10.16
C PRO A 126 -1.84 3.47 9.46
N PHE A 127 -2.80 2.58 9.69
CA PHE A 127 -4.20 2.77 9.31
C PHE A 127 -5.08 2.85 10.54
N THR A 128 -5.88 3.91 10.64
CA THR A 128 -6.77 4.17 11.77
C THR A 128 -8.23 4.17 11.37
N THR A 129 -9.10 3.64 12.23
CA THR A 129 -10.55 3.64 12.07
C THR A 129 -11.25 3.90 13.41
N LEU A 130 -12.58 3.99 13.38
CA LEU A 130 -13.43 4.26 14.54
C LEU A 130 -13.46 3.06 15.52
N LEU A 131 -13.76 3.32 16.79
CA LEU A 131 -13.82 2.28 17.82
C LEU A 131 -14.88 1.21 17.57
N ASP A 132 -15.99 1.57 16.93
CA ASP A 132 -17.10 0.67 16.62
C ASP A 132 -16.89 -0.13 15.31
N ALA A 133 -15.84 0.20 14.54
CA ALA A 133 -15.38 -0.55 13.38
C ALA A 133 -14.97 -1.98 13.74
N TYR A 134 -14.79 -2.84 12.74
CA TYR A 134 -14.23 -4.17 12.97
C TYR A 134 -12.73 -4.09 13.27
N GLY A 135 -11.99 -3.24 12.54
CA GLY A 135 -10.53 -3.13 12.67
C GLY A 135 -9.76 -4.10 11.77
N GLU A 136 -10.42 -4.63 10.74
CA GLU A 136 -9.81 -5.38 9.64
C GLU A 136 -10.40 -4.94 8.31
N VAL A 137 -9.66 -5.19 7.24
CA VAL A 137 -10.13 -5.10 5.87
C VAL A 137 -10.43 -6.46 5.26
N ARG A 138 -11.35 -6.47 4.30
CA ARG A 138 -11.65 -7.60 3.42
C ARG A 138 -11.46 -7.20 1.96
N ASP A 139 -11.27 -8.20 1.13
CA ASP A 139 -11.24 -8.01 -0.33
C ASP A 139 -12.62 -7.54 -0.84
N GLY A 140 -12.58 -6.49 -1.65
CA GLY A 140 -13.72 -5.92 -2.34
C GLY A 140 -13.65 -6.16 -3.85
N PRO A 141 -14.30 -5.29 -4.65
CA PRO A 141 -14.20 -5.30 -6.11
C PRO A 141 -12.76 -5.06 -6.61
N SER A 142 -12.58 -5.09 -7.93
CA SER A 142 -11.29 -4.77 -8.58
C SER A 142 -10.72 -3.44 -8.06
N GLY A 143 -9.46 -3.48 -7.63
CA GLY A 143 -8.68 -2.28 -7.30
C GLY A 143 -8.09 -1.58 -8.52
N ASN A 144 -8.19 -2.20 -9.71
CA ASN A 144 -7.55 -1.77 -10.97
C ASN A 144 -6.02 -1.73 -10.91
N ILE A 145 -5.43 -2.47 -9.96
CA ILE A 145 -3.98 -2.58 -9.74
C ILE A 145 -3.56 -4.01 -10.00
N PHE A 146 -2.46 -4.19 -10.71
CA PHE A 146 -1.97 -5.49 -11.14
C PHE A 146 -0.46 -5.57 -10.98
N GLN A 147 0.08 -6.77 -10.89
CA GLN A 147 1.52 -6.99 -10.80
C GLN A 147 1.90 -8.25 -11.59
N PHE A 148 3.05 -8.19 -12.26
CA PHE A 148 3.64 -9.38 -12.84
C PHE A 148 3.96 -10.41 -11.76
N GLN A 149 3.57 -11.65 -11.99
CA GLN A 149 3.84 -12.76 -11.07
C GLN A 149 4.92 -13.66 -11.63
N LYS A 150 4.63 -14.27 -12.78
CA LYS A 150 5.55 -15.21 -13.44
C LYS A 150 5.18 -15.40 -14.88
N LYS A 151 6.20 -15.72 -15.69
CA LYS A 151 5.98 -16.05 -17.11
C LYS A 151 5.35 -17.44 -17.21
N ARG A 152 4.22 -17.54 -17.90
CA ARG A 152 3.59 -18.80 -18.32
C ARG A 152 3.21 -18.75 -19.79
N ALA A 153 2.85 -19.89 -20.35
CA ALA A 153 2.34 -19.97 -21.71
C ALA A 153 1.00 -19.23 -21.82
N VAL A 154 0.87 -18.45 -22.88
CA VAL A 154 -0.35 -17.79 -23.35
C VAL A 154 -0.42 -17.98 -24.86
N GLU A 155 -1.61 -18.08 -25.41
CA GLU A 155 -1.84 -18.42 -26.81
C GLU A 155 -1.90 -17.16 -27.67
N GLY A 156 -2.63 -16.15 -27.20
CA GLY A 156 -2.90 -14.90 -27.92
C GLY A 156 -1.63 -14.16 -28.30
N ARG A 157 -1.53 -13.73 -29.56
CA ARG A 157 -0.40 -12.91 -30.02
C ARG A 157 -0.28 -11.62 -29.19
N LEU A 158 -1.39 -10.91 -29.03
CA LEU A 158 -1.43 -9.69 -28.22
C LEU A 158 -1.11 -9.98 -26.75
N SER A 159 -1.59 -11.09 -26.19
CA SER A 159 -1.23 -11.52 -24.82
C SER A 159 0.27 -11.70 -24.63
N LYS A 160 0.98 -12.28 -25.61
CA LYS A 160 2.45 -12.41 -25.59
C LYS A 160 3.14 -11.05 -25.65
N GLU A 161 2.66 -10.14 -26.50
CA GLU A 161 3.19 -8.78 -26.63
C GLU A 161 3.01 -8.00 -25.33
N ILE A 162 1.83 -8.07 -24.71
CA ILE A 162 1.51 -7.41 -23.44
C ILE A 162 2.33 -8.00 -22.30
N LEU A 163 2.44 -9.32 -22.21
CA LEU A 163 3.25 -9.97 -21.19
C LEU A 163 4.70 -9.49 -21.28
N LYS A 164 5.27 -9.44 -22.49
CA LYS A 164 6.62 -8.92 -22.71
C LYS A 164 6.73 -7.45 -22.27
N MET A 165 5.77 -6.60 -22.63
CA MET A 165 5.73 -5.20 -22.21
C MET A 165 5.71 -5.06 -20.69
N VAL A 166 4.82 -5.79 -20.01
CA VAL A 166 4.71 -5.80 -18.54
C VAL A 166 6.04 -6.19 -17.90
N GLN A 167 6.68 -7.25 -18.40
CA GLN A 167 7.98 -7.73 -17.90
C GLN A 167 9.10 -6.70 -18.10
N THR A 168 9.14 -6.01 -19.23
CA THR A 168 10.21 -5.05 -19.53
C THR A 168 10.01 -3.71 -18.84
N ARG A 169 8.76 -3.23 -18.78
CA ARG A 169 8.43 -1.88 -18.34
C ARG A 169 8.18 -1.80 -16.85
N TYR A 170 7.34 -2.68 -16.32
CA TYR A 170 6.97 -2.67 -14.90
C TYR A 170 7.83 -3.62 -14.08
N ARG A 171 8.42 -4.64 -14.72
CA ARG A 171 9.20 -5.70 -14.04
C ARG A 171 8.35 -6.37 -12.98
N THR A 172 8.61 -6.09 -11.71
CA THR A 172 7.89 -6.60 -10.53
C THR A 172 7.10 -5.51 -9.81
N LEU A 173 7.10 -4.27 -10.31
CA LEU A 173 6.32 -3.18 -9.74
C LEU A 173 4.84 -3.28 -10.14
N PRO A 174 3.91 -2.86 -9.26
CA PRO A 174 2.50 -2.77 -9.60
C PRO A 174 2.24 -1.78 -10.74
N PHE A 175 1.18 -2.01 -11.50
CA PHE A 175 0.72 -1.15 -12.58
C PHE A 175 -0.81 -1.08 -12.63
N ALA A 176 -1.34 0.05 -13.09
CA ALA A 176 -2.78 0.27 -13.17
C ALA A 176 -3.35 -0.17 -14.54
N SER A 177 -4.60 -0.67 -14.57
CA SER A 177 -5.28 -1.00 -15.83
C SER A 177 -5.38 0.21 -16.77
N ARG A 178 -5.52 1.43 -16.24
CA ARG A 178 -5.60 2.66 -17.05
C ARG A 178 -4.33 2.96 -17.86
N TRP A 179 -3.15 2.56 -17.38
CA TRP A 179 -1.89 2.74 -18.13
C TRP A 179 -1.85 1.81 -19.34
N PHE A 180 -2.37 0.60 -19.15
CA PHE A 180 -2.50 -0.41 -20.18
C PHE A 180 -3.57 -0.03 -21.22
N MET A 181 -4.80 0.26 -20.80
CA MET A 181 -5.93 0.50 -21.72
C MET A 181 -5.75 1.74 -22.61
N LYS A 182 -4.83 2.65 -22.27
CA LYS A 182 -4.48 3.81 -23.10
C LYS A 182 -3.69 3.43 -24.36
N GLU A 183 -2.94 2.32 -24.32
CA GLU A 183 -1.93 1.98 -25.31
C GLU A 183 -2.39 0.93 -26.35
N PHE A 184 -3.57 0.32 -26.16
CA PHE A 184 -4.03 -0.81 -26.99
C PHE A 184 -5.49 -0.67 -27.48
N PRO A 185 -5.84 -1.26 -28.64
CA PRO A 185 -7.22 -1.37 -29.11
C PRO A 185 -8.11 -2.12 -28.10
N LYS A 186 -9.24 -1.51 -27.72
CA LYS A 186 -9.97 -1.83 -26.48
C LYS A 186 -10.46 -3.27 -26.35
N SER A 187 -11.08 -3.83 -27.39
CA SER A 187 -11.70 -5.16 -27.34
C SER A 187 -10.65 -6.27 -27.21
N GLU A 188 -9.65 -6.24 -28.08
CA GLU A 188 -8.55 -7.22 -28.08
C GLU A 188 -7.67 -7.11 -26.83
N ALA A 189 -7.42 -5.88 -26.37
CA ALA A 189 -6.67 -5.62 -25.14
C ALA A 189 -7.35 -6.24 -23.90
N LYS A 190 -8.68 -6.17 -23.83
CA LYS A 190 -9.44 -6.74 -22.71
C LYS A 190 -9.31 -8.26 -22.67
N GLU A 191 -9.51 -8.94 -23.80
CA GLU A 191 -9.40 -10.40 -23.88
C GLU A 191 -7.99 -10.88 -23.53
N ALA A 192 -6.97 -10.23 -24.08
CA ALA A 192 -5.59 -10.55 -23.78
C ALA A 192 -5.26 -10.36 -22.29
N PHE A 193 -5.77 -9.28 -21.69
CA PHE A 193 -5.58 -9.00 -20.26
C PHE A 193 -6.26 -10.05 -19.37
N GLU A 194 -7.47 -10.47 -19.72
CA GLU A 194 -8.18 -11.55 -19.02
C GLU A 194 -7.44 -12.90 -19.15
N GLU A 195 -6.84 -13.18 -20.31
CA GLU A 195 -5.97 -14.36 -20.48
C GLU A 195 -4.76 -14.32 -19.54
N LEU A 196 -4.11 -13.15 -19.38
CA LEU A 196 -2.98 -12.98 -18.45
C LEU A 196 -3.39 -13.23 -16.99
N LEU A 197 -4.61 -12.83 -16.60
CA LEU A 197 -5.16 -13.11 -15.28
C LEU A 197 -5.47 -14.60 -15.09
N ARG A 198 -6.23 -15.21 -16.02
CA ARG A 198 -6.59 -16.64 -15.95
C ARG A 198 -5.38 -17.55 -15.95
N SER A 199 -4.37 -17.22 -16.76
CA SER A 199 -3.09 -17.93 -16.80
C SER A 199 -2.23 -17.70 -15.56
N LYS A 200 -2.55 -16.72 -14.69
CA LYS A 200 -1.75 -16.30 -13.54
C LYS A 200 -0.37 -15.78 -13.95
N CYS A 201 -0.29 -15.13 -15.11
CA CYS A 201 0.90 -14.36 -15.49
C CYS A 201 0.99 -13.05 -14.70
N ILE A 202 -0.17 -12.46 -14.41
CA ILE A 202 -0.33 -11.29 -13.56
C ILE A 202 -1.29 -11.59 -12.40
N HIS A 203 -1.14 -10.87 -11.31
CA HIS A 203 -2.04 -10.88 -10.16
C HIS A 203 -2.80 -9.55 -10.11
N ALA A 204 -4.05 -9.59 -9.65
CA ALA A 204 -4.89 -8.42 -9.43
C ALA A 204 -5.01 -8.15 -7.93
N TYR A 205 -4.78 -6.91 -7.52
CA TYR A 205 -5.02 -6.46 -6.16
C TYR A 205 -6.46 -5.94 -6.05
N PRO A 206 -7.30 -6.56 -5.21
CA PRO A 206 -8.64 -6.05 -4.95
C PRO A 206 -8.57 -4.78 -4.11
N GLN A 207 -9.67 -4.04 -4.08
CA GLN A 207 -9.87 -3.01 -3.07
C GLN A 207 -9.88 -3.64 -1.69
N LEU A 208 -9.31 -2.94 -0.70
CA LEU A 208 -9.32 -3.36 0.68
C LEU A 208 -10.29 -2.48 1.44
N ILE A 209 -11.38 -3.07 1.92
CA ILE A 209 -12.54 -2.37 2.50
C ILE A 209 -12.67 -2.77 3.96
N GLU A 210 -12.77 -1.80 4.86
CA GLU A 210 -13.04 -2.06 6.28
C GLU A 210 -14.31 -2.91 6.44
N MET A 211 -14.28 -3.97 7.25
CA MET A 211 -15.32 -5.01 7.24
C MET A 211 -16.73 -4.52 7.62
N LYS A 212 -16.85 -3.43 8.39
CA LYS A 212 -18.12 -2.76 8.71
C LYS A 212 -18.36 -1.50 7.86
N ASN A 213 -17.55 -1.25 6.85
CA ASN A 213 -17.55 -0.05 6.00
C ASN A 213 -17.40 1.24 6.83
N ARG A 214 -16.61 1.20 7.91
CA ARG A 214 -16.23 2.41 8.66
C ARG A 214 -15.10 3.16 7.96
N PRO A 215 -15.00 4.50 8.14
CA PRO A 215 -13.94 5.30 7.54
C PRO A 215 -12.55 4.87 8.03
N VAL A 216 -11.56 4.99 7.15
CA VAL A 216 -10.16 4.64 7.43
C VAL A 216 -9.25 5.75 6.93
N ALA A 217 -8.43 6.29 7.83
CA ALA A 217 -7.30 7.18 7.49
C ALA A 217 -5.98 6.38 7.49
N GLN A 218 -5.00 6.91 6.77
CA GLN A 218 -3.64 6.42 6.59
C GLN A 218 -2.67 7.61 6.60
N ALA A 219 -1.49 7.38 7.16
CA ALA A 219 -0.30 8.20 6.95
C ALA A 219 0.85 7.24 6.67
N GLU A 220 1.79 7.61 5.80
CA GLU A 220 2.90 6.72 5.48
C GLU A 220 4.17 7.46 5.09
N HIS A 221 5.30 6.93 5.57
CA HIS A 221 6.62 7.32 5.11
C HIS A 221 7.49 6.12 4.75
N THR A 222 8.41 6.37 3.81
CA THR A 222 9.55 5.49 3.56
C THR A 222 10.72 5.93 4.41
N LEU A 223 11.44 4.95 4.95
CA LEU A 223 12.63 5.18 5.74
C LEU A 223 13.72 4.14 5.48
N ILE A 224 14.96 4.53 5.78
CA ILE A 224 16.14 3.68 5.79
C ILE A 224 16.55 3.50 7.26
N VAL A 225 16.60 2.25 7.73
CA VAL A 225 17.01 1.94 9.10
C VAL A 225 18.49 2.25 9.29
N THR A 226 18.83 2.97 10.35
CA THR A 226 20.22 3.22 10.76
C THR A 226 20.50 2.52 12.09
N LYS A 227 21.76 2.52 12.53
CA LYS A 227 22.16 1.92 13.81
C LYS A 227 21.35 2.44 15.00
N ASP A 228 21.16 3.76 15.07
CA ASP A 228 20.57 4.44 16.23
C ASP A 228 19.19 5.07 15.94
N GLY A 229 18.64 4.84 14.74
CA GLY A 229 17.36 5.42 14.32
C GLY A 229 16.96 5.04 12.89
N CYS A 230 16.48 6.02 12.14
CA CYS A 230 16.24 5.91 10.70
C CYS A 230 16.37 7.26 9.99
N GLU A 231 16.62 7.22 8.69
CA GLU A 231 16.49 8.35 7.78
C GLU A 231 15.14 8.28 7.07
N VAL A 232 14.28 9.29 7.21
CA VAL A 232 12.96 9.34 6.55
C VAL A 232 13.12 10.00 5.18
N THR A 233 12.92 9.25 4.10
CA THR A 233 13.20 9.70 2.73
C THR A 233 12.06 10.50 2.10
N THR A 234 10.86 10.42 2.69
CA THR A 234 9.65 11.10 2.18
C THR A 234 9.10 12.17 3.12
N ALA A 235 9.86 12.57 4.15
CA ALA A 235 9.47 13.65 5.05
C ALA A 235 9.36 15.00 4.30
N LYS A 236 8.48 15.88 4.78
CA LYS A 236 8.42 17.27 4.29
C LYS A 236 9.67 18.02 4.76
N PHE A 237 10.32 18.73 3.83
CA PHE A 237 11.43 19.66 4.12
C PHE A 237 10.94 20.92 4.82
#